data_AF-A0AA39IG17-F1
#
_entry.id   AF-A0AA39IG17-F1
#
_cell.length_a   1.000
_cell.length_b   1.000
_cell.length_c   1.000
_cell.angle_alpha   90.00
_cell.angle_beta   90.00
_cell.angle_gamma   90.00
#
_symmetry.space_group_name_H-M   'P 1'
#
loop_
_entity.id
_entity.type
_entity.pdbx_description
1 polymer ?
#
loop_
_entity_poly.entity_id
_entity_poly.type
_entity_poly.pdbx_seq_one_letter_code
_entity_poly.pdbx_strand_id
1 'polypeptide(L)'
;MTIAISYSVRRAVIASLLFSILAISQPIGHDDVFPVHGALFLPYDQTHRPALPAKPTDEEKQHHLATIDSVLPIIDIAIFDAHQLYLQQWTSRDHWMKVIVAPVKECDDQKAAAWAALEATQWTNGSGLDVAFGPACDYVLATVSRILSYSAVPMFTSAGFSEFFQNKHNELLTRVGPLQDHITYMIENVTTKFNWRHPHLLYQKSFWESELLEAGFCKMMMTGMYVRTVNKQWNLEVNPRMLPTVRETDNKREAFKDYLKDTVGVDYGAFQLYSINVT
;
A
#
# COMPACT_ATOMS: atom_id res chain seq x y z
N MET A 1 -8.44 -19.24 71.25
CA MET A 1 -7.30 -18.36 71.57
C MET A 1 -7.01 -17.52 70.33
N THR A 2 -7.57 -16.31 70.27
CA THR A 2 -7.60 -15.48 69.06
C THR A 2 -6.60 -14.34 69.26
N ILE A 3 -5.52 -14.32 68.50
CA ILE A 3 -4.45 -13.32 68.62
C ILE A 3 -4.94 -12.02 67.98
N ALA A 4 -5.23 -11.01 68.81
CA ALA A 4 -5.57 -9.67 68.36
C ALA A 4 -4.28 -8.95 67.91
N ILE A 5 -4.08 -8.86 66.60
CA ILE A 5 -2.97 -8.10 66.01
C ILE A 5 -3.33 -6.61 66.10
N SER A 6 -2.48 -5.83 66.80
CA SER A 6 -2.64 -4.39 67.00
C SER A 6 -2.78 -3.63 65.67
N TYR A 7 -3.67 -2.64 65.65
CA TYR A 7 -3.99 -1.82 64.47
C TYR A 7 -2.76 -1.13 63.87
N SER A 8 -1.78 -0.78 64.69
CA SER A 8 -0.50 -0.20 64.25
C SER A 8 0.36 -1.20 63.46
N VAL A 9 0.32 -2.49 63.80
CA VAL A 9 1.03 -3.55 63.08
C VAL A 9 0.38 -3.80 61.72
N ARG A 10 -0.95 -3.74 61.62
CA ARG A 10 -1.66 -3.82 60.33
C ARG A 10 -1.30 -2.65 59.41
N ARG A 11 -1.21 -1.42 59.93
CA ARG A 11 -0.79 -0.26 59.13
C ARG A 11 0.67 -0.34 58.68
N ALA A 12 1.56 -0.82 59.54
CA ALA A 12 2.96 -1.03 59.18
C ALA A 12 3.12 -2.10 58.09
N VAL A 13 2.39 -3.21 58.18
CA VAL A 13 2.42 -4.28 57.17
C VAL A 13 1.81 -3.81 55.84
N ILE A 14 0.71 -3.06 55.87
CA ILE A 14 0.10 -2.50 54.65
C ILE A 14 1.01 -1.43 54.02
N ALA A 15 1.64 -0.58 54.83
CA ALA A 15 2.58 0.42 54.34
C ALA A 15 3.84 -0.23 53.76
N SER A 16 4.41 -1.26 54.39
CA SER A 16 5.52 -2.03 53.83
C SER A 16 5.13 -2.77 52.56
N LEU A 17 3.93 -3.36 52.48
CA LEU A 17 3.44 -3.99 51.25
C LEU A 17 3.24 -2.97 50.12
N LEU A 18 2.67 -1.80 50.41
CA LEU A 18 2.53 -0.71 49.43
C LEU A 18 3.89 -0.15 48.99
N PHE A 19 4.85 -0.02 49.91
CA PHE A 19 6.21 0.42 49.61
C PHE A 19 6.96 -0.63 48.79
N SER A 20 6.75 -1.93 49.04
CA SER A 20 7.28 -3.01 48.21
C SER A 20 6.64 -3.03 46.82
N ILE A 21 5.33 -2.80 46.69
CA ILE A 21 4.63 -2.72 45.40
C ILE A 21 5.11 -1.49 44.60
N LEU A 22 5.32 -0.35 45.25
CA LEU A 22 5.87 0.87 44.63
C LEU A 22 7.38 0.76 44.34
N ALA A 23 8.15 0.00 45.13
CA ALA A 23 9.57 -0.24 44.87
C ALA A 23 9.82 -1.29 43.78
N ILE A 24 8.83 -2.13 43.45
CA ILE A 24 8.87 -3.07 42.33
C ILE A 24 8.53 -2.39 41.00
N SER A 25 7.92 -1.20 41.00
CA SER A 25 7.91 -0.34 39.80
C SER A 25 9.26 0.37 39.67
N GLN A 26 10.33 -0.39 39.47
CA GLN A 26 11.49 0.17 38.78
C GLN A 26 10.99 0.69 37.43
N PRO A 27 11.38 1.89 36.98
CA PRO A 27 11.13 2.27 35.60
C PRO A 27 11.77 1.17 34.76
N ILE A 28 10.94 0.39 34.07
CA ILE A 28 11.41 -0.57 33.07
C ILE A 28 12.39 0.23 32.21
N GLY A 29 13.66 -0.19 32.16
CA GLY A 29 14.65 0.49 31.34
C GLY A 29 14.08 0.55 29.93
N HIS A 30 13.72 1.73 29.46
CA HIS A 30 12.98 1.88 28.21
C HIS A 30 13.78 1.33 27.00
N ASP A 31 15.08 1.10 27.17
CA ASP A 31 15.97 0.47 26.18
C ASP A 31 15.74 -1.04 25.98
N ASP A 32 15.01 -1.75 26.85
CA ASP A 32 14.77 -3.20 26.71
C ASP A 32 13.85 -3.56 25.53
N VAL A 33 13.07 -2.58 25.04
CA VAL A 33 12.16 -2.72 23.89
C VAL A 33 12.89 -2.49 22.56
N PHE A 34 14.10 -1.92 22.59
CA PHE A 34 14.84 -1.53 21.38
C PHE A 34 16.02 -2.50 21.09
N PRO A 35 16.28 -2.82 19.81
CA PRO A 35 15.65 -2.26 18.63
C PRO A 35 14.30 -2.91 18.31
N VAL A 36 13.40 -2.10 17.78
CA VAL A 36 12.16 -2.57 17.14
C VAL A 36 12.51 -3.24 15.83
N HIS A 37 11.87 -4.35 15.49
CA HIS A 37 12.10 -5.10 14.27
C HIS A 37 11.06 -4.75 13.22
N GLY A 38 11.52 -4.12 12.13
CA GLY A 38 10.72 -3.80 10.95
C GLY A 38 11.01 -4.77 9.79
N ALA A 39 10.05 -4.98 8.90
CA ALA A 39 10.25 -5.70 7.64
C ALA A 39 9.82 -4.86 6.44
N LEU A 40 10.59 -4.88 5.36
CA LEU A 40 10.30 -4.17 4.11
C LEU A 40 9.99 -5.17 2.98
N PHE A 41 8.76 -5.14 2.50
CA PHE A 41 8.28 -5.99 1.40
C PHE A 41 8.28 -5.22 0.08
N LEU A 42 9.37 -5.27 -0.68
CA LEU A 42 9.48 -4.60 -1.99
C LEU A 42 10.34 -5.42 -2.97
N PRO A 43 10.23 -5.18 -4.29
CA PRO A 43 11.15 -5.77 -5.26
C PRO A 43 12.53 -5.14 -5.20
N TYR A 44 13.55 -5.88 -5.63
CA TYR A 44 14.88 -5.33 -5.88
C TYR A 44 14.90 -4.57 -7.20
N ASP A 45 15.81 -3.61 -7.32
CA ASP A 45 16.15 -3.03 -8.61
C ASP A 45 16.92 -4.04 -9.48
N GLN A 46 16.31 -4.45 -10.59
CA GLN A 46 16.92 -5.39 -11.53
C GLN A 46 18.06 -4.77 -12.35
N THR A 47 18.24 -3.44 -12.33
CA THR A 47 19.30 -2.77 -13.09
C THR A 47 20.70 -2.91 -12.47
N HIS A 48 20.79 -3.29 -11.19
CA HIS A 48 22.06 -3.36 -10.45
C HIS A 48 22.58 -4.78 -10.18
N ARG A 49 21.92 -5.84 -10.66
CA ARG A 49 22.44 -7.22 -10.51
C ARG A 49 23.36 -7.63 -11.67
N PRO A 50 24.47 -8.34 -11.39
CA PRO A 50 25.19 -9.05 -12.44
C PRO A 50 24.27 -10.10 -13.05
N ALA A 51 24.20 -10.14 -14.38
CA ALA A 51 23.35 -11.05 -15.13
C ALA A 51 23.62 -12.51 -14.71
N LEU A 52 22.61 -13.16 -14.14
CA LEU A 52 22.55 -14.63 -14.15
C LEU A 52 22.50 -15.07 -15.63
N PRO A 53 23.12 -16.22 -16.00
CA PRO A 53 23.07 -16.71 -17.36
C PRO A 53 21.68 -17.33 -17.61
N ALA A 54 20.68 -16.48 -17.83
CA ALA A 54 19.36 -16.87 -18.30
C ALA A 54 19.08 -16.15 -19.62
N LYS A 55 18.50 -16.89 -20.56
CA LYS A 55 18.25 -16.46 -21.94
C LYS A 55 17.50 -15.13 -21.98
N PRO A 56 17.82 -14.25 -22.95
CA PRO A 56 17.02 -13.07 -23.22
C PRO A 56 15.75 -13.54 -23.93
N THR A 57 14.75 -13.93 -23.16
CA THR A 57 13.36 -13.81 -23.61
C THR A 57 12.86 -12.46 -23.13
N ASP A 58 12.01 -11.83 -23.94
CA ASP A 58 11.55 -10.44 -23.84
C ASP A 58 10.75 -10.14 -22.55
N GLU A 59 11.34 -10.32 -21.37
CA GLU A 59 10.86 -9.70 -20.15
C GLU A 59 11.27 -8.24 -20.25
N GLU A 60 10.33 -7.38 -20.65
CA GLU A 60 10.41 -5.96 -20.40
C GLU A 60 10.85 -5.79 -18.95
N LYS A 61 12.06 -5.27 -18.73
CA LYS A 61 12.56 -4.99 -17.38
C LYS A 61 11.52 -4.11 -16.71
N GLN A 62 10.68 -4.68 -15.86
CA GLN A 62 9.66 -3.94 -15.15
C GLN A 62 10.39 -2.99 -14.20
N HIS A 63 10.54 -1.74 -14.63
CA HIS A 63 11.12 -0.70 -13.83
C HIS A 63 10.10 -0.30 -12.76
N HIS A 64 10.16 -0.96 -11.61
CA HIS A 64 9.36 -0.57 -10.46
C HIS A 64 9.83 0.80 -9.94
N LEU A 65 8.88 1.72 -9.74
CA LEU A 65 9.18 3.04 -9.16
C LEU A 65 9.60 2.95 -7.70
N ALA A 66 9.11 1.94 -6.97
CA ALA A 66 9.44 1.66 -5.59
C ALA A 66 10.14 0.30 -5.48
N THR A 67 11.46 0.34 -5.28
CA THR A 67 12.32 -0.82 -5.01
C THR A 67 12.93 -0.72 -3.62
N ILE A 68 13.42 -1.85 -3.09
CA ILE A 68 14.21 -1.88 -1.86
C ILE A 68 15.35 -0.85 -1.93
N ASP A 69 16.07 -0.82 -3.05
CA ASP A 69 17.23 0.06 -3.25
C ASP A 69 16.84 1.55 -3.22
N SER A 70 15.64 1.89 -3.72
CA SER A 70 15.12 3.27 -3.68
C SER A 70 14.54 3.68 -2.32
N VAL A 71 13.91 2.75 -1.59
CA VAL A 71 13.11 3.05 -0.40
C VAL A 71 13.92 2.88 0.89
N LEU A 72 14.85 1.94 0.95
CA LEU A 72 15.63 1.67 2.17
C LEU A 72 16.41 2.92 2.65
N PRO A 73 17.06 3.73 1.78
CA PRO A 73 17.70 4.97 2.22
C PRO A 73 16.72 5.99 2.81
N ILE A 74 15.48 6.03 2.32
CA ILE A 74 14.44 6.93 2.84
C ILE A 74 14.01 6.47 4.24
N ILE A 75 13.87 5.16 4.44
CA ILE A 75 13.52 4.59 5.75
C ILE A 75 14.65 4.82 6.76
N ASP A 76 15.91 4.69 6.34
CA ASP A 76 17.07 4.91 7.21
C ASP A 76 17.11 6.35 7.76
N ILE A 77 16.92 7.34 6.88
CA ILE A 77 16.78 8.75 7.27
C ILE A 77 15.57 8.93 8.21
N ALA A 78 14.43 8.31 7.89
CA ALA A 78 13.23 8.43 8.71
C ALA A 78 13.40 7.82 10.12
N ILE A 79 14.17 6.74 10.28
CA ILE A 79 14.49 6.14 11.58
C ILE A 79 15.29 7.13 12.42
N PHE A 80 16.32 7.73 11.83
CA PHE A 80 17.14 8.74 12.49
C PHE A 80 16.34 9.99 12.88
N ASP A 81 15.55 10.54 11.95
CA ASP A 81 14.73 11.73 12.20
C ASP A 81 13.65 11.47 13.27
N ALA A 82 13.03 10.29 13.24
CA ALA A 82 12.03 9.91 14.26
C ALA A 82 12.67 9.81 15.66
N HIS A 83 13.93 9.35 15.75
CA HIS A 83 14.66 9.38 17.01
C HIS A 83 14.79 10.79 17.55
N GLN A 84 15.38 11.67 16.73
CA GLN A 84 15.66 13.07 17.07
C GLN A 84 14.42 13.83 17.54
N LEU A 85 13.29 13.63 16.85
CA LEU A 85 12.07 14.40 17.07
C LEU A 85 11.16 13.81 18.15
N TYR A 86 11.11 12.48 18.28
CA TYR A 86 10.06 11.83 19.06
C TYR A 86 10.56 10.78 20.06
N LEU A 87 11.73 10.18 19.86
CA LEU A 87 12.15 8.99 20.64
C LEU A 87 13.36 9.20 21.55
N GLN A 88 13.99 10.37 21.56
CA GLN A 88 15.12 10.68 22.46
C GLN A 88 14.81 10.44 23.95
N GLN A 89 13.56 10.61 24.37
CA GLN A 89 13.16 10.36 25.76
C GLN A 89 12.99 8.86 26.09
N TRP A 90 12.88 8.00 25.08
CA TRP A 90 12.59 6.57 25.23
C TRP A 90 13.83 5.71 24.99
N THR A 91 14.73 6.11 24.10
CA THR A 91 15.98 5.38 23.86
C THR A 91 17.13 6.30 23.52
N SER A 92 18.32 5.90 23.95
CA SER A 92 19.57 6.57 23.59
C SER A 92 20.10 6.17 22.20
N ARG A 93 19.53 5.12 21.59
CA ARG A 93 19.95 4.59 20.29
C ARG A 93 19.31 5.38 19.16
N ASP A 94 20.13 6.04 18.35
CA ASP A 94 19.67 6.76 17.16
C ASP A 94 19.02 5.82 16.12
N HIS A 95 19.55 4.61 15.96
CA HIS A 95 18.97 3.53 15.17
C HIS A 95 18.12 2.61 16.05
N TRP A 96 16.96 3.13 16.46
CA TRP A 96 16.00 2.44 17.33
C TRP A 96 15.21 1.33 16.61
N MET A 97 15.21 1.30 15.29
CA MET A 97 14.57 0.26 14.48
C MET A 97 15.58 -0.43 13.58
N LYS A 98 15.49 -1.76 13.50
CA LYS A 98 16.22 -2.57 12.52
C LYS A 98 15.25 -3.04 11.44
N VAL A 99 15.55 -2.72 10.19
CA VAL A 99 14.72 -3.11 9.04
C VAL A 99 15.31 -4.32 8.35
N ILE A 100 14.50 -5.36 8.21
CA ILE A 100 14.80 -6.60 7.52
C ILE A 100 14.18 -6.52 6.12
N VAL A 101 14.90 -6.96 5.11
CA VAL A 101 14.43 -6.94 3.73
C VAL A 101 13.77 -8.28 3.40
N ALA A 102 12.51 -8.23 2.97
CA ALA A 102 11.72 -9.38 2.51
C ALA A 102 11.36 -9.18 1.03
N PRO A 103 12.22 -9.62 0.10
CA PRO A 103 12.09 -9.24 -1.31
C PRO A 103 10.90 -9.92 -1.98
N VAL A 104 10.07 -9.11 -2.65
CA VAL A 104 8.95 -9.59 -3.47
C VAL A 104 9.40 -9.64 -4.92
N LYS A 105 9.32 -10.81 -5.58
CA LYS A 105 9.90 -10.97 -6.93
C LYS A 105 9.09 -10.28 -8.03
N GLU A 106 7.76 -10.42 -7.99
CA GLU A 106 6.85 -9.97 -9.03
C GLU A 106 5.55 -9.48 -8.41
N CYS A 107 4.91 -8.50 -9.04
CA CYS A 107 3.65 -7.90 -8.59
C CYS A 107 2.42 -8.44 -9.34
N ASP A 108 2.65 -9.23 -10.39
CA ASP A 108 1.66 -9.53 -11.43
C ASP A 108 1.19 -11.01 -11.43
N ASP A 109 1.67 -11.86 -10.52
CA ASP A 109 1.18 -13.26 -10.43
C ASP A 109 0.73 -13.61 -9.01
N GLN A 110 -0.39 -14.35 -8.92
CA GLN A 110 -0.85 -15.02 -7.71
C GLN A 110 0.22 -15.95 -7.11
N LYS A 111 1.08 -16.56 -7.95
CA LYS A 111 2.22 -17.34 -7.46
C LYS A 111 3.19 -16.50 -6.64
N ALA A 112 3.42 -15.25 -7.02
CA ALA A 112 4.27 -14.33 -6.28
C ALA A 112 3.63 -13.91 -4.95
N ALA A 113 2.30 -13.74 -4.92
CA ALA A 113 1.55 -13.53 -3.68
C ALA A 113 1.69 -14.72 -2.71
N ALA A 114 1.71 -15.97 -3.22
CA ALA A 114 1.95 -17.15 -2.41
C ALA A 114 3.38 -17.20 -1.82
N TRP A 115 4.40 -16.80 -2.58
CA TRP A 115 5.76 -16.68 -2.04
C TRP A 115 5.86 -15.61 -0.96
N ALA A 116 5.25 -14.45 -1.17
CA ALA A 116 5.21 -13.39 -0.17
C ALA A 116 4.45 -13.81 1.10
N ALA A 117 3.43 -14.66 0.97
CA ALA A 117 2.74 -15.27 2.11
C ALA A 117 3.67 -16.16 2.95
N LEU A 118 4.50 -16.97 2.29
CA LEU A 118 5.49 -17.83 2.95
C LEU A 118 6.55 -16.99 3.66
N GLU A 119 7.07 -15.94 3.00
CA GLU A 119 7.97 -14.98 3.64
C GLU A 119 7.34 -14.34 4.88
N ALA A 120 6.11 -13.82 4.78
CA ALA A 120 5.39 -13.26 5.92
C ALA A 120 5.22 -14.26 7.06
N THR A 121 4.94 -15.53 6.74
CA THR A 121 4.80 -16.61 7.73
C THR A 121 6.14 -16.94 8.40
N GLN A 122 7.23 -16.95 7.63
CA GLN A 122 8.58 -17.18 8.16
C GLN A 122 8.97 -16.11 9.19
N TRP A 123 8.64 -14.84 8.93
CA TRP A 123 8.94 -13.75 9.86
C TRP A 123 8.01 -13.76 11.07
N THR A 124 6.74 -14.11 10.92
CA THR A 124 5.82 -14.15 12.07
C THR A 124 6.05 -15.35 13.00
N ASN A 125 6.59 -16.46 12.49
CA ASN A 125 6.87 -17.67 13.28
C ASN A 125 8.25 -17.63 13.97
N GLY A 126 8.48 -16.62 14.81
CA GLY A 126 9.61 -16.60 15.74
C GLY A 126 10.62 -15.45 15.56
N SER A 127 10.44 -14.54 14.59
CA SER A 127 11.38 -13.41 14.43
C SER A 127 11.11 -12.21 15.36
N GLY A 128 9.93 -12.15 15.99
CA GLY A 128 9.56 -11.01 16.85
C GLY A 128 9.33 -9.72 16.06
N LEU A 129 8.76 -9.82 14.86
CA LEU A 129 8.49 -8.68 14.00
C LEU A 129 7.46 -7.74 14.66
N ASP A 130 7.79 -6.45 14.75
CA ASP A 130 6.95 -5.44 15.40
C ASP A 130 6.16 -4.59 14.39
N VAL A 131 6.69 -4.42 13.16
CA VAL A 131 6.06 -3.62 12.12
C VAL A 131 6.48 -4.07 10.72
N ALA A 132 5.62 -3.88 9.73
CA ALA A 132 5.93 -4.10 8.33
C ALA A 132 5.66 -2.89 7.44
N PHE A 133 6.44 -2.76 6.37
CA PHE A 133 6.35 -1.71 5.35
C PHE A 133 6.17 -2.31 3.95
N GLY A 134 5.34 -1.65 3.14
CA GLY A 134 4.94 -2.16 1.81
C GLY A 134 3.91 -3.29 1.91
N PRO A 135 3.74 -4.13 0.87
CA PRO A 135 4.24 -3.94 -0.49
C PRO A 135 3.44 -2.93 -1.30
N ALA A 136 3.98 -2.54 -2.47
CA ALA A 136 3.41 -1.55 -3.37
C ALA A 136 2.33 -2.09 -4.33
N CYS A 137 2.03 -3.40 -4.29
CA CYS A 137 1.09 -4.05 -5.20
C CYS A 137 -0.09 -4.66 -4.44
N ASP A 138 -1.31 -4.44 -4.95
CA ASP A 138 -2.55 -4.77 -4.25
C ASP A 138 -2.71 -6.29 -3.98
N TYR A 139 -2.31 -7.17 -4.90
CA TYR A 139 -2.46 -8.62 -4.68
C TYR A 139 -1.56 -9.17 -3.57
N VAL A 140 -0.28 -8.80 -3.60
CA VAL A 140 0.68 -9.20 -2.58
C VAL A 140 0.30 -8.55 -1.26
N LEU A 141 -0.09 -7.27 -1.28
CA LEU A 141 -0.55 -6.55 -0.10
C LEU A 141 -1.73 -7.25 0.58
N ALA A 142 -2.76 -7.65 -0.19
CA ALA A 142 -3.92 -8.35 0.34
C ALA A 142 -3.57 -9.67 1.03
N THR A 143 -2.51 -10.34 0.58
CA THR A 143 -2.10 -11.63 1.16
C THR A 143 -1.22 -11.43 2.38
N VAL A 144 -0.16 -10.62 2.26
CA VAL A 144 0.81 -10.38 3.32
C VAL A 144 0.16 -9.67 4.51
N SER A 145 -0.66 -8.63 4.26
CA SER A 145 -1.32 -7.87 5.33
C SER A 145 -2.19 -8.76 6.21
N ARG A 146 -2.94 -9.72 5.65
CA ARG A 146 -3.79 -10.65 6.42
C ARG A 146 -3.00 -11.59 7.30
N ILE A 147 -1.89 -12.14 6.79
CA ILE A 147 -1.02 -13.05 7.54
C ILE A 147 -0.34 -12.31 8.70
N LEU A 148 0.17 -11.11 8.43
CA LEU A 148 0.78 -10.27 9.45
C LEU A 148 -0.25 -9.82 10.49
N SER A 149 -1.46 -9.44 10.07
CA SER A 149 -2.53 -9.04 10.98
C SER A 149 -2.98 -10.18 11.88
N TYR A 150 -3.05 -11.42 11.36
CA TYR A 150 -3.30 -12.61 12.17
C TYR A 150 -2.25 -12.78 13.27
N SER A 151 -1.01 -12.40 12.98
CA SER A 151 0.12 -12.43 13.92
C SER A 151 0.28 -11.14 14.73
N ALA A 152 -0.73 -10.27 14.71
CA ALA A 152 -0.75 -8.96 15.38
C ALA A 152 0.36 -7.99 14.95
N VAL A 153 0.91 -8.14 13.74
CA VAL A 153 1.92 -7.23 13.18
C VAL A 153 1.24 -6.17 12.30
N PRO A 154 1.31 -4.88 12.66
CA PRO A 154 0.78 -3.81 11.83
C PRO A 154 1.62 -3.57 10.58
N MET A 155 0.94 -3.22 9.49
CA MET A 155 1.55 -2.94 8.19
C MET A 155 1.23 -1.52 7.72
N PHE A 156 2.24 -0.84 7.19
CA PHE A 156 2.15 0.47 6.56
C PHE A 156 2.52 0.38 5.10
N THR A 157 1.66 0.86 4.20
CA THR A 157 1.94 0.83 2.76
C THR A 157 1.49 2.11 2.08
N SER A 158 2.16 2.48 0.99
CA SER A 158 1.70 3.53 0.08
C SER A 158 0.79 3.03 -1.04
N ALA A 159 0.49 1.74 -1.09
CA ALA A 159 -0.37 1.10 -2.08
C ALA A 159 -1.70 0.64 -1.47
N GLY A 160 -2.37 -0.32 -2.12
CA GLY A 160 -3.71 -0.74 -1.75
C GLY A 160 -4.73 0.27 -2.21
N PHE A 161 -4.65 0.71 -3.46
CA PHE A 161 -5.53 1.76 -3.98
C PHE A 161 -6.97 1.27 -4.14
N SER A 162 -7.15 -0.03 -4.30
CA SER A 162 -8.45 -0.68 -4.40
C SER A 162 -9.38 -0.43 -3.19
N GLU A 163 -10.68 -0.42 -3.47
CA GLU A 163 -11.76 -0.45 -2.48
C GLU A 163 -11.78 -1.73 -1.63
N PHE A 164 -11.14 -2.82 -2.08
CA PHE A 164 -11.11 -4.09 -1.34
C PHE A 164 -10.46 -3.99 0.05
N PHE A 165 -9.62 -2.97 0.26
CA PHE A 165 -8.97 -2.67 1.54
C PHE A 165 -9.78 -1.74 2.46
N GLN A 166 -11.02 -1.41 2.10
CA GLN A 166 -11.90 -0.60 2.96
C GLN A 166 -12.49 -1.42 4.10
N ASN A 167 -12.72 -2.72 3.88
CA ASN A 167 -13.28 -3.58 4.90
C ASN A 167 -12.21 -4.02 5.90
N LYS A 168 -12.18 -3.39 7.08
CA LYS A 168 -11.13 -3.57 8.10
C LYS A 168 -11.34 -4.79 9.02
N HIS A 169 -12.00 -5.85 8.57
CA HIS A 169 -12.22 -7.00 9.45
C HIS A 169 -10.91 -7.70 9.81
N ASN A 170 -10.38 -7.37 10.99
CA ASN A 170 -9.14 -7.92 11.57
C ASN A 170 -7.86 -7.64 10.74
N GLU A 171 -7.87 -6.62 9.88
CA GLU A 171 -6.68 -6.19 9.13
C GLU A 171 -6.00 -5.00 9.83
N LEU A 172 -4.76 -5.19 10.27
CA LEU A 172 -3.87 -4.17 10.85
C LEU A 172 -3.12 -3.42 9.74
N LEU A 173 -3.87 -2.86 8.79
CA LEU A 173 -3.31 -2.19 7.61
C LEU A 173 -3.55 -0.68 7.64
N THR A 174 -2.47 0.08 7.57
CA THR A 174 -2.48 1.52 7.37
C THR A 174 -1.98 1.86 5.97
N ARG A 175 -2.79 2.57 5.20
CA ARG A 175 -2.47 3.02 3.84
C ARG A 175 -2.18 4.52 3.83
N VAL A 176 -1.11 4.92 3.16
CA VAL A 176 -0.67 6.31 3.03
C VAL A 176 -0.56 6.65 1.54
N GLY A 177 -1.57 7.31 0.97
CA GLY A 177 -1.56 7.65 -0.45
C GLY A 177 -2.93 7.96 -1.01
N PRO A 178 -3.01 8.26 -2.32
CA PRO A 178 -4.28 8.52 -3.00
C PRO A 178 -5.11 7.23 -3.05
N LEU A 179 -6.34 7.25 -2.52
CA LEU A 179 -7.25 6.11 -2.58
C LEU A 179 -8.09 6.18 -3.87
N GLN A 180 -8.55 5.04 -4.40
CA GLN A 180 -9.45 5.00 -5.57
C GLN A 180 -10.67 5.92 -5.39
N ASP A 181 -11.21 6.01 -4.18
CA ASP A 181 -12.31 6.93 -3.84
C ASP A 181 -11.94 8.41 -4.02
N HIS A 182 -10.70 8.80 -3.72
CA HIS A 182 -10.25 10.18 -3.91
C HIS A 182 -10.14 10.54 -5.39
N ILE A 183 -9.64 9.61 -6.22
CA ILE A 183 -9.57 9.79 -7.68
C ILE A 183 -10.99 9.90 -8.25
N THR A 184 -11.87 9.04 -7.78
CA THR A 184 -13.29 8.98 -8.14
C THR A 184 -13.97 10.32 -7.80
N TYR A 185 -13.83 10.80 -6.57
CA TYR A 185 -14.35 12.10 -6.13
C TYR A 185 -13.77 13.29 -6.93
N MET A 186 -12.48 13.23 -7.27
CA MET A 186 -11.85 14.25 -8.12
C MET A 186 -12.52 14.30 -9.50
N ILE A 187 -12.75 13.15 -10.13
CA ILE A 187 -13.41 13.08 -11.44
C ILE A 187 -14.85 13.62 -11.34
N GLU A 188 -15.62 13.21 -10.33
CA GLU A 188 -16.98 13.71 -10.09
C GLU A 188 -17.03 15.23 -9.94
N ASN A 189 -16.11 15.80 -9.16
CA ASN A 189 -16.02 17.24 -8.95
C ASN A 189 -15.69 17.98 -10.24
N VAL A 190 -14.75 17.47 -11.03
CA VAL A 190 -14.40 18.05 -12.33
C VAL A 190 -15.60 18.00 -13.28
N THR A 191 -16.24 16.84 -13.43
CA THR A 191 -17.39 16.69 -14.33
C THR A 191 -18.56 17.56 -13.90
N THR A 192 -18.83 17.65 -12.59
CA THR A 192 -19.90 18.50 -12.04
C THR A 192 -19.60 19.97 -12.28
N LYS A 193 -18.37 20.42 -12.03
CA LYS A 193 -17.94 21.82 -12.24
C LYS A 193 -18.11 22.28 -13.68
N PHE A 194 -17.86 21.40 -14.65
CA PHE A 194 -17.97 21.72 -16.08
C PHE A 194 -19.29 21.24 -16.72
N ASN A 195 -20.24 20.74 -15.93
CA ASN A 195 -21.51 20.17 -16.40
C ASN A 195 -21.31 19.06 -17.46
N TRP A 196 -20.24 18.29 -17.38
CA TRP A 196 -20.01 17.12 -18.24
C TRP A 196 -20.83 15.95 -17.73
N ARG A 197 -21.63 15.33 -18.60
CA ARG A 197 -22.53 14.22 -18.23
C ARG A 197 -22.15 12.86 -18.82
N HIS A 198 -21.47 12.81 -19.96
CA HIS A 198 -21.22 11.56 -20.69
C HIS A 198 -19.72 11.30 -20.87
N PRO A 199 -18.96 11.03 -19.78
CA PRO A 199 -17.52 10.76 -19.91
C PRO A 199 -17.27 9.39 -20.55
N HIS A 200 -16.44 9.38 -21.59
CA HIS A 200 -15.88 8.17 -22.18
C HIS A 200 -14.56 7.82 -21.49
N LEU A 201 -14.50 6.62 -20.92
CA LEU A 201 -13.40 6.17 -20.09
C LEU A 201 -12.63 5.07 -20.81
N LEU A 202 -11.46 5.40 -21.35
CA LEU A 202 -10.64 4.47 -22.12
C LEU A 202 -9.52 3.90 -21.25
N TYR A 203 -9.33 2.59 -21.27
CA TYR A 203 -8.22 1.94 -20.58
C TYR A 203 -7.58 0.84 -21.42
N GLN A 204 -6.28 0.67 -21.29
CA GLN A 204 -5.57 -0.43 -21.93
C GLN A 204 -5.63 -1.68 -21.06
N LYS A 205 -5.84 -2.84 -21.71
CA LYS A 205 -5.70 -4.15 -21.08
C LYS A 205 -4.21 -4.52 -21.06
N SER A 206 -3.60 -4.62 -19.89
CA SER A 206 -2.29 -5.27 -19.72
C SER A 206 -2.54 -6.77 -19.54
N PHE A 207 -2.63 -7.53 -20.64
CA PHE A 207 -3.03 -8.95 -20.61
C PHE A 207 -1.90 -9.94 -20.92
N TRP A 208 -0.68 -9.45 -21.15
CA TRP A 208 0.31 -10.27 -21.84
C TRP A 208 1.20 -11.16 -20.96
N GLU A 209 1.01 -11.20 -19.64
CA GLU A 209 1.85 -12.09 -18.79
C GLU A 209 1.07 -13.13 -17.96
N SER A 210 -0.21 -12.94 -17.63
CA SER A 210 -1.02 -14.05 -17.08
C SER A 210 -2.54 -13.89 -17.33
N GLU A 211 -3.16 -14.92 -17.90
CA GLU A 211 -4.60 -15.00 -18.17
C GLU A 211 -5.46 -14.96 -16.89
N LEU A 212 -4.85 -15.05 -15.70
CA LEU A 212 -5.53 -15.00 -14.39
C LEU A 212 -5.72 -13.57 -13.82
N LEU A 213 -5.10 -12.54 -14.43
CA LEU A 213 -5.19 -11.15 -13.97
C LEU A 213 -6.36 -10.37 -14.59
N GLU A 214 -7.58 -10.87 -14.41
CA GLU A 214 -8.78 -10.14 -14.84
C GLU A 214 -9.03 -8.85 -14.03
N ALA A 215 -8.18 -8.43 -13.09
CA ALA A 215 -8.40 -7.25 -12.24
C ALA A 215 -7.18 -6.32 -12.11
N GLY A 216 -6.63 -5.86 -13.24
CA GLY A 216 -5.69 -4.73 -13.22
C GLY A 216 -6.35 -3.45 -12.67
N PHE A 217 -5.57 -2.58 -12.02
CA PHE A 217 -6.05 -1.36 -11.34
C PHE A 217 -6.93 -0.48 -12.24
N CYS A 218 -6.54 -0.27 -13.51
CA CYS A 218 -7.35 0.51 -14.45
C CYS A 218 -8.74 -0.10 -14.66
N LYS A 219 -8.84 -1.42 -14.86
CA LYS A 219 -10.13 -2.09 -15.02
C LYS A 219 -10.97 -1.95 -13.75
N MET A 220 -10.37 -2.16 -12.58
CA MET A 220 -11.07 -2.01 -11.30
C MET A 220 -11.58 -0.59 -11.07
N MET A 221 -10.77 0.42 -11.36
CA MET A 221 -11.17 1.82 -11.27
C MET A 221 -12.35 2.11 -12.20
N MET A 222 -12.24 1.71 -13.47
CA MET A 222 -13.31 1.94 -14.46
C MET A 222 -14.61 1.22 -14.07
N THR A 223 -14.53 -0.02 -13.61
CA THR A 223 -15.69 -0.78 -13.12
C THR A 223 -16.29 -0.12 -11.88
N GLY A 224 -15.47 0.33 -10.93
CA GLY A 224 -15.96 1.06 -9.75
C GLY A 224 -16.72 2.34 -10.11
N MET A 225 -16.19 3.15 -11.04
CA MET A 225 -16.86 4.36 -11.53
C MET A 225 -18.18 4.04 -12.26
N TYR A 226 -18.19 2.97 -13.07
CA TYR A 226 -19.40 2.51 -13.72
C TYR A 226 -20.46 2.07 -12.70
N VAL A 227 -20.09 1.27 -11.69
CA VAL A 227 -21.00 0.82 -10.64
C VAL A 227 -21.62 2.00 -9.86
N ARG A 228 -20.82 3.00 -9.49
CA ARG A 228 -21.34 4.23 -8.85
C ARG A 228 -22.36 4.96 -9.72
N THR A 229 -22.13 4.96 -11.03
CA THR A 229 -23.04 5.56 -12.02
C THR A 229 -24.37 4.80 -12.10
N VAL A 230 -24.36 3.48 -12.32
CA VAL A 230 -25.62 2.70 -12.38
C VAL A 230 -26.37 2.68 -11.05
N ASN A 231 -25.67 2.76 -9.91
CA ASN A 231 -26.27 2.89 -8.59
C ASN A 231 -26.81 4.29 -8.28
N LYS A 232 -26.79 5.22 -9.25
CA LYS A 232 -27.25 6.61 -9.10
C LYS A 232 -26.54 7.38 -8.00
N GLN A 233 -25.31 6.97 -7.65
CA GLN A 233 -24.46 7.74 -6.75
C GLN A 233 -23.85 8.93 -7.49
N TRP A 234 -23.73 8.85 -8.82
CA TRP A 234 -23.28 9.91 -9.71
C TRP A 234 -24.35 10.28 -10.73
N ASN A 235 -24.50 11.57 -11.01
CA ASN A 235 -25.31 12.07 -12.12
C ASN A 235 -24.49 12.13 -13.42
N LEU A 236 -23.87 11.00 -13.75
CA LEU A 236 -23.05 10.81 -14.94
C LEU A 236 -23.60 9.61 -15.73
N GLU A 237 -23.21 9.50 -16.99
CA GLU A 237 -23.42 8.34 -17.85
C GLU A 237 -22.05 7.89 -18.33
N VAL A 238 -21.34 7.21 -17.43
CA VAL A 238 -19.97 6.74 -17.66
C VAL A 238 -19.97 5.57 -18.64
N ASN A 239 -19.13 5.66 -19.68
CA ASN A 239 -18.95 4.62 -20.68
C ASN A 239 -17.51 4.07 -20.65
N PRO A 240 -17.23 3.02 -19.85
CA PRO A 240 -15.91 2.40 -19.80
C PRO A 240 -15.69 1.53 -21.05
N ARG A 241 -14.57 1.76 -21.73
CA ARG A 241 -14.18 1.02 -22.94
C ARG A 241 -12.73 0.57 -22.84
N MET A 242 -12.54 -0.70 -23.19
CA MET A 242 -11.21 -1.28 -23.28
C MET A 242 -10.62 -0.96 -24.65
N LEU A 243 -9.40 -0.43 -24.67
CA LEU A 243 -8.67 -0.20 -25.91
C LEU A 243 -8.35 -1.55 -26.58
N PRO A 244 -8.37 -1.59 -27.93
CA PRO A 244 -8.02 -2.79 -28.66
C PRO A 244 -6.57 -3.16 -28.42
N THR A 245 -6.28 -4.46 -28.41
CA THR A 245 -4.92 -4.95 -28.31
C THR A 245 -4.22 -4.78 -29.66
N VAL A 246 -3.18 -3.95 -29.70
CA VAL A 246 -2.42 -3.67 -30.92
C VAL A 246 -1.06 -4.35 -30.82
N ARG A 247 -0.63 -5.06 -31.88
CA ARG A 247 0.68 -5.71 -31.89
C ARG A 247 1.78 -4.65 -31.91
N GLU A 248 2.94 -5.02 -31.39
CA GLU A 248 4.14 -4.16 -31.36
C GLU A 248 4.55 -3.66 -32.75
N THR A 249 4.36 -4.49 -33.77
CA THR A 249 4.71 -4.22 -35.17
C THR A 249 3.76 -3.24 -35.87
N ASP A 250 2.59 -3.00 -35.29
CA ASP A 250 1.54 -2.21 -35.91
C ASP A 250 1.66 -0.73 -35.48
N ASN A 251 1.14 0.18 -36.30
CA ASN A 251 1.08 1.60 -35.95
C ASN A 251 0.04 1.83 -34.84
N LYS A 252 0.44 1.63 -33.57
CA LYS A 252 -0.40 1.80 -32.35
C LYS A 252 -1.19 3.11 -32.38
N ARG A 253 -0.59 4.18 -32.90
CA ARG A 253 -1.23 5.50 -32.98
C ARG A 253 -2.41 5.53 -33.96
N GLU A 254 -2.28 4.95 -35.14
CA GLU A 254 -3.36 4.91 -36.12
C GLU A 254 -4.52 4.04 -35.64
N ALA A 255 -4.22 2.87 -35.09
CA ALA A 255 -5.23 1.97 -34.52
C ALA A 255 -6.05 2.66 -33.41
N PHE A 256 -5.40 3.42 -32.51
CA PHE A 256 -6.13 4.17 -31.48
C PHE A 256 -6.92 5.36 -32.04
N LYS A 257 -6.44 6.03 -33.09
CA LYS A 257 -7.22 7.08 -33.75
C LYS A 257 -8.50 6.54 -34.37
N ASP A 258 -8.41 5.43 -35.07
CA ASP A 258 -9.57 4.80 -35.70
C ASP A 258 -10.56 4.30 -34.66
N TYR A 259 -10.06 3.74 -33.55
CA TYR A 259 -10.89 3.37 -32.41
C TYR A 259 -11.60 4.58 -31.78
N LEU A 260 -10.92 5.72 -31.63
CA LEU A 260 -11.52 6.96 -31.11
C LEU A 260 -12.60 7.49 -32.05
N LYS A 261 -12.39 7.45 -33.37
CA LYS A 261 -13.42 7.83 -34.36
C LYS A 261 -14.65 6.93 -34.26
N ASP A 262 -14.45 5.63 -34.13
CA ASP A 262 -15.55 4.67 -34.02
C ASP A 262 -16.34 4.83 -32.71
N THR A 263 -15.64 5.06 -31.60
CA THR A 263 -16.26 5.05 -30.26
C THR A 263 -16.71 6.41 -29.74
N VAL A 264 -16.01 7.48 -30.11
CA VAL A 264 -16.24 8.87 -29.63
C VAL A 264 -16.66 9.79 -30.79
N GLY A 265 -16.43 9.40 -32.05
CA GLY A 265 -16.78 10.18 -33.24
C GLY A 265 -15.67 11.10 -33.76
N VAL A 266 -14.54 11.22 -33.05
CA VAL A 266 -13.39 12.10 -33.40
C VAL A 266 -12.06 11.46 -33.00
N ASP A 267 -10.95 11.82 -33.66
CA ASP A 267 -9.59 11.36 -33.30
C ASP A 267 -8.74 12.42 -32.58
N TYR A 268 -9.36 13.49 -32.08
CA TYR A 268 -8.69 14.58 -31.37
C TYR A 268 -9.50 15.06 -30.17
N GLY A 269 -8.81 15.58 -29.15
CA GLY A 269 -9.43 16.19 -27.97
C GLY A 269 -9.65 17.68 -28.18
N ALA A 270 -10.90 18.07 -28.47
CA ALA A 270 -11.43 19.44 -28.58
C ALA A 270 -10.72 20.43 -29.55
N PHE A 271 -11.54 21.14 -30.34
CA PHE A 271 -11.13 22.35 -31.06
C PHE A 271 -11.86 23.54 -30.42
N GLN A 272 -11.21 24.26 -29.51
CA GLN A 272 -11.82 25.44 -28.90
C GLN A 272 -11.44 26.68 -29.72
N LEU A 273 -12.31 27.08 -30.64
CA LEU A 273 -12.26 28.41 -31.24
C LEU A 273 -12.62 29.42 -30.14
N TYR A 274 -11.61 30.02 -29.53
CA TYR A 274 -11.82 31.23 -28.74
C TYR A 274 -12.22 32.34 -29.73
N SER A 275 -13.52 32.57 -29.92
CA SER A 275 -13.99 33.85 -30.46
C SER A 275 -13.82 34.87 -29.34
N ILE A 276 -12.70 35.58 -29.35
CA ILE A 276 -12.55 36.82 -28.60
C ILE A 276 -13.51 37.82 -29.24
N ASN A 277 -14.72 37.91 -28.70
CA ASN A 277 -15.59 39.05 -28.97
C ASN A 277 -14.97 40.25 -28.28
N VAL A 278 -14.18 41.00 -29.03
CA VAL A 278 -13.81 42.36 -28.66
C VAL A 278 -15.06 43.21 -28.89
N THR A 279 -15.81 43.46 -27.82
CA THR A 279 -16.74 44.60 -27.74
C THR A 279 -16.04 45.78 -27.11
#